data_AF-A0A660Y267-F1
#
_entry.id   AF-A0A660Y267-F1
#
_cell.length_a   1.000
_cell.length_b   1.000
_cell.length_c   1.000
_cell.angle_alpha   90.00
_cell.angle_beta   90.00
_cell.angle_gamma   90.00
#
_symmetry.space_group_name_H-M   'P 1'
#
loop_
_entity.id
_entity.type
_entity.pdbx_description
1 polymer ?
#
loop_
_entity_poly.entity_id
_entity_poly.type
_entity_poly.pdbx_seq_one_letter_code
_entity_poly.pdbx_strand_id
1 'polypeptide(L)'
;MDDCMESLLDANGLPRSFKKVTKEGSHRSHHRAIFLQREGKVLTDGDTLSVPGPIHDALSVFYYLRLQPLKVDTSFSFYTFTGGKLYPLTVRVVDKERIRVKAGTFPCFVLVSSRTTGGLLKRGKLTVWLSDDDRRLLVMMRGDLPIGHISAELTRYERRE
;
A
#
# COMPACT_ATOMS: atom_id res chain seq x y z
N MET A 1 4.59 19.70 9.13
CA MET A 1 3.97 18.40 9.48
C MET A 1 5.04 17.38 9.19
N ASP A 2 5.58 16.78 10.25
CA ASP A 2 6.72 15.87 10.15
C ASP A 2 6.22 14.45 10.42
N ASP A 3 5.48 13.94 9.45
CA ASP A 3 4.94 12.59 9.48
C ASP A 3 5.92 11.63 8.82
N CYS A 4 6.24 10.56 9.53
CA CYS A 4 7.20 9.55 9.09
C CYS A 4 6.57 8.17 9.24
N MET A 5 6.69 7.35 8.19
CA MET A 5 6.33 5.93 8.21
C MET A 5 7.54 5.11 7.78
N GLU A 6 7.81 4.04 8.50
CA GLU A 6 8.92 3.11 8.26
C GLU A 6 8.37 1.68 8.29
N SER A 7 8.74 0.85 7.32
CA SER A 7 8.42 -0.58 7.29
C SER A 7 9.69 -1.38 7.00
N LEU A 8 9.94 -2.40 7.81
CA LEU A 8 11.00 -3.38 7.59
C LEU A 8 10.39 -4.62 6.93
N LEU A 9 10.84 -4.94 5.73
CA LEU A 9 10.32 -6.04 4.93
C LEU A 9 11.29 -7.22 4.89
N ASP A 10 10.76 -8.43 4.75
CA ASP A 10 11.54 -9.59 4.33
C ASP A 10 11.72 -9.63 2.80
N ALA A 11 12.45 -10.63 2.31
CA ALA A 11 12.75 -10.80 0.89
C ALA A 11 11.50 -11.02 0.00
N ASN A 12 10.36 -11.42 0.60
CA ASN A 12 9.11 -11.63 -0.09
C ASN A 12 8.18 -10.40 -0.02
N GLY A 13 8.66 -9.29 0.54
CA GLY A 13 7.88 -8.06 0.71
C GLY A 13 6.86 -8.13 1.85
N LEU A 14 6.95 -9.13 2.74
CA LEU A 14 6.12 -9.18 3.94
C LEU A 14 6.75 -8.32 5.03
N PRO A 15 5.96 -7.49 5.74
CA PRO A 15 6.49 -6.69 6.82
C PRO A 15 6.85 -7.56 8.03
N ARG A 16 7.92 -7.17 8.72
CA ARG A 16 8.37 -7.66 10.03
C ARG A 16 8.04 -6.65 11.12
N SER A 17 8.17 -5.37 10.80
CA SER A 17 7.78 -4.27 11.70
C SER A 17 7.35 -3.03 10.93
N PHE A 18 6.41 -2.27 11.49
CA PHE A 18 5.97 -0.97 11.00
C PHE A 18 6.03 0.07 12.12
N LYS A 19 6.44 1.28 11.79
CA LYS A 19 6.46 2.43 12.71
C LYS A 19 5.89 3.64 12.00
N LYS A 20 4.95 4.33 12.65
CA LYS A 20 4.42 5.62 12.22
C LYS A 20 4.63 6.64 13.33
N VAL A 21 5.23 7.78 12.99
CA VAL A 21 5.35 8.95 13.85
C VAL A 21 4.60 10.08 13.18
N THR A 22 3.62 10.65 13.87
CA THR A 22 2.86 11.82 13.40
C THR A 22 3.15 12.99 14.31
N LYS A 23 3.44 14.16 13.71
CA LYS A 23 3.69 15.42 14.42
C LYS A 23 2.88 16.54 13.77
N GLU A 24 1.76 16.87 14.40
CA GLU A 24 0.81 17.89 13.96
C GLU A 24 0.60 18.92 15.09
N GLY A 25 1.24 20.09 14.99
CA GLY A 25 1.17 21.10 16.04
C GLY A 25 1.71 20.58 17.39
N SER A 26 0.88 20.59 18.43
CA SER A 26 1.20 20.02 19.75
C SER A 26 0.97 18.51 19.83
N HIS A 27 0.23 17.92 18.88
CA HIS A 27 -0.07 16.50 18.88
C HIS A 27 1.12 15.69 18.37
N ARG A 28 1.49 14.65 19.15
CA ARG A 28 2.49 13.66 18.78
C ARG A 28 1.90 12.27 18.97
N SER A 29 1.94 11.46 17.92
CA SER A 29 1.56 10.05 18.00
C SER A 29 2.69 9.16 17.52
N HIS A 30 2.86 8.03 18.21
CA HIS A 30 3.80 6.98 17.86
C HIS A 30 3.01 5.67 17.82
N HIS A 31 3.01 5.01 16.67
CA HIS A 31 2.41 3.70 16.51
C HIS A 31 3.47 2.72 16.04
N ARG A 32 3.58 1.58 16.74
CA ARG A 32 4.42 0.46 16.32
C ARG A 32 3.59 -0.79 16.12
N ALA A 33 4.03 -1.61 15.17
CA ALA A 33 3.47 -2.94 14.95
C ALA A 33 4.59 -3.92 14.62
N ILE A 34 4.51 -5.13 15.17
CA ILE A 34 5.36 -6.28 14.84
C ILE A 34 4.49 -7.34 14.18
N PHE A 35 4.93 -7.86 13.05
CA PHE A 35 4.16 -8.80 12.24
C PHE A 35 4.73 -10.21 12.37
N LEU A 36 3.98 -11.08 13.05
CA LEU A 36 4.28 -12.50 13.16
C LEU A 36 3.55 -13.24 12.05
N GLN A 37 4.05 -13.09 10.81
CA GLN A 37 3.38 -13.57 9.59
C GLN A 37 3.02 -15.07 9.64
N ARG A 38 3.91 -15.91 10.17
CA ARG A 38 3.69 -17.36 10.29
C ARG A 38 2.55 -17.71 11.25
N GLU A 39 2.28 -16.85 12.22
CA GLU A 39 1.22 -17.02 13.21
C GLU A 39 -0.06 -16.26 12.83
N GLY A 40 -0.02 -15.44 11.77
CA GLY A 40 -1.14 -14.56 11.40
C GLY A 40 -1.43 -13.48 12.44
N LYS A 41 -0.40 -12.98 13.16
CA LYS A 41 -0.59 -12.00 14.25
C LYS A 41 0.10 -10.67 13.99
N VAL A 42 -0.46 -9.62 14.55
CA VAL A 42 0.16 -8.29 14.67
C VAL A 42 0.19 -7.89 16.15
N LEU A 43 1.39 -7.70 16.69
CA LEU A 43 1.57 -7.15 18.04
C LEU A 43 1.65 -5.63 17.93
N THR A 44 0.88 -4.93 18.76
CA THR A 44 0.88 -3.46 18.88
C THR A 44 1.23 -3.05 20.30
N ASP A 45 1.35 -1.74 20.57
CA ASP A 45 1.76 -1.24 21.90
C ASP A 45 0.79 -1.62 23.05
N GLY A 46 -0.41 -2.14 22.76
CA GLY A 46 -1.36 -2.58 23.80
C GLY A 46 -2.32 -3.69 23.40
N ASP A 47 -2.18 -4.29 22.22
CA ASP A 47 -3.10 -5.32 21.72
C ASP A 47 -2.40 -6.28 20.76
N THR A 48 -2.94 -7.49 20.62
CA THR A 48 -2.54 -8.49 19.63
C THR A 48 -3.73 -8.84 18.75
N LEU A 49 -3.61 -8.49 17.47
CA LEU A 49 -4.62 -8.80 16.47
C LEU A 49 -4.25 -10.08 15.72
N SER A 50 -5.24 -10.90 15.36
CA SER A 50 -5.03 -12.16 14.63
C SER A 50 -5.95 -12.27 13.43
N VAL A 51 -5.41 -12.68 12.28
CA VAL A 51 -6.18 -12.97 11.04
C VAL A 51 -5.54 -14.13 10.28
N PRO A 52 -6.33 -14.92 9.55
CA PRO A 52 -5.78 -15.93 8.66
C PRO A 52 -5.16 -15.26 7.43
N GLY A 53 -3.87 -15.52 7.16
CA GLY A 53 -3.21 -15.13 5.92
C GLY A 53 -2.22 -13.96 6.04
N PRO A 54 -1.64 -13.54 4.90
CA PRO A 54 -0.59 -12.52 4.88
C PRO A 54 -1.13 -11.15 5.31
N ILE A 55 -0.31 -10.45 6.09
CA ILE A 55 -0.65 -9.13 6.65
C ILE A 55 0.33 -8.10 6.14
N HIS A 56 -0.18 -6.99 5.62
CA HIS A 56 0.62 -5.88 5.12
C HIS A 56 0.32 -4.58 5.88
N ASP A 57 1.32 -3.74 6.09
CA ASP A 57 1.12 -2.33 6.42
C ASP A 57 0.97 -1.45 5.16
N ALA A 58 0.69 -0.17 5.36
CA ALA A 58 0.46 0.81 4.30
C ALA A 58 1.61 0.96 3.29
N LEU A 59 2.85 0.66 3.65
CA LEU A 59 4.01 0.72 2.76
C LEU A 59 4.30 -0.63 2.11
N SER A 60 4.26 -1.71 2.89
CA SER A 60 4.60 -3.06 2.46
C SER A 60 3.71 -3.57 1.32
N VAL A 61 2.44 -3.15 1.24
CA VAL A 61 1.53 -3.49 0.14
C VAL A 61 2.14 -3.14 -1.22
N PHE A 62 2.74 -1.95 -1.35
CA PHE A 62 3.30 -1.51 -2.62
C PHE A 62 4.51 -2.36 -3.02
N TYR A 63 5.38 -2.71 -2.06
CA TYR A 63 6.53 -3.57 -2.33
C TYR A 63 6.12 -5.01 -2.65
N TYR A 64 5.12 -5.55 -1.96
CA TYR A 64 4.58 -6.86 -2.27
C TYR A 64 4.03 -6.94 -3.70
N LEU A 65 3.23 -5.95 -4.11
CA LEU A 65 2.67 -5.89 -5.47
C LEU A 65 3.76 -5.80 -6.56
N ARG A 66 4.91 -5.19 -6.24
CA ARG A 66 6.09 -5.16 -7.12
C ARG A 66 6.75 -6.53 -7.31
N LEU A 67 6.42 -7.53 -6.49
CA LEU A 67 6.94 -8.90 -6.63
C LEU A 67 5.94 -9.81 -7.35
N GLN A 68 4.67 -9.42 -7.47
CA GLN A 68 3.63 -10.27 -8.05
C GLN A 68 3.61 -10.32 -9.58
N PRO A 69 3.30 -11.47 -10.20
CA PRO A 69 3.12 -11.55 -11.65
C PRO A 69 1.85 -10.79 -12.09
N LEU A 70 1.98 -9.48 -12.33
CA LEU A 70 0.87 -8.64 -12.72
C LEU A 70 0.37 -9.03 -14.12
N LYS A 71 -0.92 -9.32 -14.22
CA LYS A 71 -1.63 -9.58 -15.47
C LYS A 71 -3.04 -9.01 -15.35
N VAL A 72 -3.56 -8.42 -16.42
CA VAL A 72 -4.95 -7.93 -16.45
C VAL A 72 -5.90 -9.07 -16.04
N ASP A 73 -6.95 -8.71 -15.29
CA ASP A 73 -7.94 -9.62 -14.69
C ASP A 73 -7.43 -10.52 -13.55
N THR A 74 -6.21 -10.28 -13.05
CA THR A 74 -5.74 -10.92 -11.81
C THR A 74 -6.11 -10.12 -10.56
N SER A 75 -6.28 -10.84 -9.44
CA SER A 75 -6.62 -10.26 -8.14
C SER A 75 -5.70 -10.79 -7.05
N PHE A 76 -5.33 -9.93 -6.10
CA PHE A 76 -4.55 -10.25 -4.91
C PHE A 76 -5.35 -9.87 -3.66
N SER A 77 -5.49 -10.79 -2.72
CA SER A 77 -6.25 -10.57 -1.48
C SER A 77 -5.39 -10.87 -0.26
N PHE A 78 -5.40 -9.95 0.69
CA PHE A 78 -4.61 -10.03 1.92
C PHE A 78 -5.21 -9.10 2.99
N TYR A 79 -4.68 -9.14 4.21
CA TYR A 79 -5.08 -8.22 5.27
C TYR A 79 -4.15 -7.01 5.33
N THR A 80 -4.70 -5.85 5.68
CA THR A 80 -3.93 -4.62 5.90
C THR A 80 -4.09 -4.12 7.32
N PHE A 81 -2.97 -3.81 7.98
CA PHE A 81 -2.93 -3.18 9.28
C PHE A 81 -2.85 -1.66 9.12
N THR A 82 -3.89 -0.95 9.57
CA THR A 82 -3.94 0.52 9.54
C THR A 82 -4.82 1.05 10.67
N GLY A 83 -4.38 2.13 11.32
CA GLY A 83 -5.13 2.75 12.42
C GLY A 83 -5.46 1.78 13.56
N GLY A 84 -4.54 0.86 13.88
CA GLY A 84 -4.71 -0.12 14.95
C GLY A 84 -5.71 -1.23 14.64
N LYS A 85 -6.13 -1.41 13.38
CA LYS A 85 -7.11 -2.43 12.96
C LYS A 85 -6.64 -3.17 11.72
N LEU A 86 -7.14 -4.40 11.56
CA LEU A 86 -6.94 -5.22 10.37
C LEU A 86 -8.15 -5.14 9.45
N TYR A 87 -7.91 -4.95 8.15
CA TYR A 87 -8.96 -4.89 7.13
C TYR A 87 -8.60 -5.79 5.95
N PRO A 88 -9.55 -6.58 5.42
CA PRO A 88 -9.33 -7.28 4.16
C PRO A 88 -9.20 -6.26 3.02
N LEU A 89 -8.18 -6.44 2.20
CA LEU A 89 -7.95 -5.66 0.98
C LEU A 89 -7.89 -6.61 -0.21
N THR A 90 -8.58 -6.26 -1.28
CA THR A 90 -8.39 -6.89 -2.58
C THR A 90 -7.87 -5.85 -3.55
N VAL A 91 -6.84 -6.21 -4.32
CA VAL A 91 -6.26 -5.39 -5.37
C VAL A 91 -6.43 -6.12 -6.69
N ARG A 92 -7.05 -5.46 -7.67
CA ARG A 92 -7.27 -6.01 -9.01
C ARG A 92 -6.42 -5.27 -10.02
N VAL A 93 -5.80 -6.01 -10.94
CA VAL A 93 -5.19 -5.43 -12.13
C VAL A 93 -6.29 -5.29 -13.18
N VAL A 94 -6.70 -4.06 -13.46
CA VAL A 94 -7.89 -3.79 -14.28
C VAL A 94 -7.55 -3.45 -15.73
N ASP A 95 -6.36 -2.91 -15.99
CA ASP A 95 -5.96 -2.50 -17.34
C ASP A 95 -4.45 -2.30 -17.48
N LYS A 96 -4.00 -1.95 -18.69
CA LYS A 96 -2.70 -1.39 -19.01
C LYS A 96 -2.84 -0.05 -19.74
N GLU A 97 -2.15 0.98 -19.27
CA GLU A 97 -2.23 2.33 -19.84
C GLU A 97 -0.85 3.01 -19.91
N ARG A 98 -0.71 4.01 -20.78
CA ARG A 98 0.49 4.87 -20.82
C ARG A 98 0.28 6.10 -19.93
N ILE A 99 1.08 6.21 -18.87
CA ILE A 99 1.01 7.33 -17.92
C ILE A 99 2.18 8.28 -18.12
N ARG A 100 1.87 9.57 -18.22
CA ARG A 100 2.86 10.66 -18.30
C ARG A 100 2.93 11.38 -16.96
N VAL A 101 4.12 11.43 -16.37
CA VAL A 101 4.47 12.15 -15.15
C VAL A 101 5.75 12.97 -15.38
N LYS A 102 6.18 13.75 -14.39
CA LYS A 102 7.44 14.53 -14.49
C LYS A 102 8.68 13.64 -14.71
N ALA A 103 8.67 12.39 -14.21
CA ALA A 103 9.75 11.44 -14.44
C ALA A 103 9.79 10.82 -15.86
N GLY A 104 8.79 11.09 -16.71
CA GLY A 104 8.70 10.53 -18.07
C GLY A 104 7.34 9.92 -18.39
N THR A 105 7.31 9.11 -19.46
CA THR A 105 6.10 8.36 -19.87
C THR A 105 6.35 6.86 -19.76
N PHE A 106 5.47 6.14 -19.08
CA PHE A 106 5.63 4.73 -18.75
C PHE A 106 4.42 3.92 -19.22
N PRO A 107 4.59 2.78 -19.92
CA PRO A 107 3.54 1.77 -19.94
C PRO A 107 3.36 1.24 -18.51
N CYS A 108 2.11 1.15 -18.04
CA CYS A 108 1.80 0.81 -16.66
C CYS A 108 0.67 -0.22 -16.59
N PHE A 109 0.73 -1.09 -15.59
CA PHE A 109 -0.44 -1.79 -15.08
C PHE A 109 -1.28 -0.84 -14.21
N VAL A 110 -2.60 -0.90 -14.36
CA VAL A 110 -3.56 -0.16 -13.53
C VAL A 110 -4.11 -1.09 -12.46
N LEU A 111 -3.79 -0.78 -11.20
CA LEU A 111 -4.21 -1.55 -10.04
C LEU A 111 -5.27 -0.77 -9.27
N VAL A 112 -6.41 -1.39 -9.01
CA VAL A 112 -7.51 -0.80 -8.25
C VAL A 112 -7.74 -1.59 -6.98
N SER A 113 -7.74 -0.90 -5.85
CA SER A 113 -8.11 -1.50 -4.57
C SER A 113 -9.61 -1.47 -4.33
N SER A 114 -10.11 -2.53 -3.70
CA SER A 114 -11.43 -2.62 -3.10
C SER A 114 -11.31 -3.15 -1.68
N ARG A 115 -11.97 -2.50 -0.73
CA ARG A 115 -12.14 -3.02 0.63
C ARG A 115 -13.41 -3.85 0.67
N THR A 116 -13.32 -5.08 1.14
CA THR A 116 -14.46 -5.98 1.27
C THR A 116 -14.92 -6.01 2.71
N THR A 117 -15.72 -5.03 3.17
CA THR A 117 -16.73 -5.20 4.25
C THR A 117 -17.42 -3.90 4.67
N GLY A 118 -18.77 -3.90 4.59
CA GLY A 118 -19.67 -3.40 5.64
C GLY A 118 -20.04 -1.91 5.70
N GLY A 119 -21.19 -1.55 5.12
CA GLY A 119 -21.90 -0.29 5.41
C GLY A 119 -21.63 0.87 4.45
N LEU A 120 -22.51 1.87 4.48
CA LEU A 120 -22.75 2.96 3.50
C LEU A 120 -21.57 3.92 3.22
N LEU A 121 -20.32 3.54 3.53
CA LEU A 121 -19.11 4.32 3.30
C LEU A 121 -18.17 3.57 2.33
N LYS A 122 -18.53 3.59 1.05
CA LYS A 122 -17.57 3.57 -0.07
C LYS A 122 -16.61 4.75 0.08
N ARG A 123 -15.50 4.68 0.82
CA ARG A 123 -14.52 5.80 0.75
C ARG A 123 -13.09 5.32 0.67
N GLY A 124 -12.49 5.65 -0.48
CA GLY A 124 -11.10 5.43 -0.84
C GLY A 124 -10.92 4.35 -1.91
N LYS A 125 -11.40 4.58 -3.13
CA LYS A 125 -10.87 3.86 -4.29
C LYS A 125 -9.44 4.38 -4.48
N LEU A 126 -8.44 3.56 -4.19
CA LEU A 126 -7.06 3.86 -4.57
C LEU A 126 -6.77 3.17 -5.89
N THR A 127 -6.41 3.97 -6.89
CA THR A 127 -5.84 3.51 -8.16
C THR A 127 -4.34 3.73 -8.12
N VAL A 128 -3.59 2.72 -8.53
CA VAL A 128 -2.12 2.70 -8.51
C VAL A 128 -1.63 2.30 -9.89
N TRP A 129 -0.66 3.03 -10.43
CA TRP A 129 0.00 2.69 -11.69
C TRP A 129 1.41 2.22 -11.40
N LEU A 130 1.66 0.94 -11.72
CA LEU A 130 2.99 0.35 -11.65
C LEU A 130 3.56 0.20 -13.06
N SER A 131 4.82 0.55 -13.29
CA SER A 131 5.43 0.37 -14.61
C SER A 131 5.37 -1.09 -15.08
N ASP A 132 5.13 -1.27 -16.37
CA ASP A 132 5.15 -2.55 -17.07
C ASP A 132 6.61 -2.90 -17.48
N ASP A 133 7.48 -2.93 -16.47
CA ASP A 133 8.87 -3.39 -16.55
C ASP A 133 9.20 -4.20 -15.29
N ASP A 134 10.36 -4.86 -15.28
CA ASP A 134 10.75 -5.75 -14.17
C ASP A 134 10.85 -5.03 -12.81
N ARG A 135 11.01 -3.71 -12.80
CA ARG A 135 11.14 -2.91 -11.56
C ARG A 135 9.81 -2.58 -10.93
N ARG A 136 8.74 -2.55 -11.73
CA ARG A 136 7.37 -2.21 -11.33
C ARG A 136 7.33 -0.92 -10.50
N LEU A 137 7.95 0.13 -11.00
CA LEU A 137 8.03 1.44 -10.36
C LEU A 137 6.63 1.96 -10.05
N LEU A 138 6.45 2.55 -8.86
CA LEU A 138 5.23 3.25 -8.49
C LEU A 138 5.18 4.59 -9.24
N VAL A 139 4.56 4.60 -10.42
CA VAL A 139 4.54 5.77 -11.33
C VAL A 139 3.55 6.82 -10.85
N MET A 140 2.37 6.39 -10.41
CA MET A 140 1.32 7.28 -9.95
C MET A 140 0.40 6.58 -8.94
N MET A 141 -0.19 7.35 -8.04
CA MET A 141 -1.29 6.94 -7.20
C MET A 141 -2.40 7.99 -7.25
N ARG A 142 -3.65 7.54 -7.16
CA ARG A 142 -4.83 8.41 -7.08
C ARG A 142 -5.82 7.84 -6.08
N GLY A 143 -6.10 8.58 -5.02
CA GLY A 143 -7.17 8.28 -4.07
C GLY A 143 -8.39 9.14 -4.38
N ASP A 144 -9.52 8.51 -4.70
CA ASP A 144 -10.77 9.22 -4.92
C ASP A 144 -11.45 9.55 -3.58
N LEU A 145 -11.86 10.82 -3.46
CA LEU A 145 -12.56 11.38 -2.31
C LEU A 145 -13.93 11.92 -2.75
N PRO A 146 -14.87 12.13 -1.82
CA PRO A 146 -16.19 12.67 -2.17
C PRO A 146 -16.16 14.05 -2.83
N ILE A 147 -15.14 14.85 -2.52
CA ILE A 147 -14.99 16.24 -2.99
C ILE A 147 -13.85 16.40 -4.00
N GLY A 148 -13.35 15.31 -4.58
CA GLY A 148 -12.27 15.35 -5.55
C GLY A 148 -11.36 14.13 -5.48
N HIS A 149 -10.06 14.34 -5.64
CA HIS A 149 -9.07 13.29 -5.53
C HIS A 149 -7.75 13.86 -5.01
N ILE A 150 -6.93 12.98 -4.45
CA ILE A 150 -5.52 13.27 -4.17
C ILE A 150 -4.70 12.38 -5.09
N SER A 151 -3.71 12.96 -5.76
CA SER A 151 -2.75 12.22 -6.57
C SER A 151 -1.33 12.40 -6.05
N ALA A 152 -0.51 11.38 -6.29
CA ALA A 152 0.93 11.43 -6.12
C ALA A 152 1.56 10.91 -7.42
N GLU A 153 2.56 11.62 -7.93
CA GLU A 153 3.23 11.30 -9.19
C GLU A 153 4.73 11.12 -8.98
N LEU A 154 5.31 10.16 -9.69
CA LEU A 154 6.75 9.98 -9.72
C LEU A 154 7.41 11.18 -10.41
N THR A 155 8.23 11.91 -9.67
CA THR A 155 8.91 13.11 -10.16
C THR A 155 10.29 12.83 -10.72
N ARG A 156 11.03 11.92 -10.07
CA ARG A 156 12.38 11.50 -10.47
C ARG A 156 12.67 10.12 -9.87
N TYR A 157 13.52 9.36 -10.53
CA TYR A 157 14.16 8.16 -9.98
C TYR A 157 15.59 8.09 -10.52
N GLU A 158 16.50 7.46 -9.77
CA GLU A 158 17.89 7.26 -10.18
C GLU A 158 18.15 5.77 -10.42
N ARG A 159 18.88 5.46 -11.48
CA ARG A 159 19.44 4.13 -11.70
C ARG A 159 20.84 4.13 -11.11
N ARG A 160 21.08 3.23 -10.16
CA ARG A 160 22.46 2.80 -9.88
C ARG A 160 22.75 1.69 -10.89
N GLU A 161 23.69 1.99 -11.78
CA GLU A 161 24.33 0.99 -12.66
C GLU A 161 25.32 0.14 -11.85
#